data_AF-A0A9D8XYC5-F1
#
_entry.id   AF-A0A9D8XYC5-F1
#
_cell.length_a   1.000
_cell.length_b   1.000
_cell.length_c   1.000
_cell.angle_alpha   90.00
_cell.angle_beta   90.00
_cell.angle_gamma   90.00
#
_symmetry.space_group_name_H-M   'P 1'
#
loop_
_entity.id
_entity.type
_entity.pdbx_description
1 polymer ?
#
loop_
_entity_poly.entity_id
_entity_poly.type
_entity_poly.pdbx_seq_one_letter_code
_entity_poly.pdbx_strand_id
1 'polypeptide(L)'
;MRRGCLRVGARLKIFGLLEGVPVWFQIKPEIMQLGEMFSNAGFELSLVGGAVRDLLLSRPVHDYDFATSATVEQSEPILRAWGKD
;
A
#
# COMPACT_ATOMS: atom_id res chain seq x y z
N MET A 1 0.15 -6.29 19.69
CA MET A 1 1.28 -6.21 18.74
C MET A 1 0.74 -6.01 17.32
N ARG A 2 0.54 -4.76 16.88
CA ARG A 2 0.12 -4.48 15.49
C ARG A 2 1.39 -4.42 14.63
N ARG A 3 1.64 -5.47 13.86
CA ARG A 3 2.79 -5.63 12.97
C ARG A 3 2.81 -4.47 11.95
N GLY A 4 4.00 -3.94 11.65
CA GLY A 4 4.24 -2.75 10.83
C GLY A 4 3.79 -2.88 9.38
N CYS A 5 2.48 -2.82 9.15
CA CYS A 5 1.84 -2.89 7.86
C CYS A 5 1.39 -1.49 7.46
N LEU A 6 1.92 -0.96 6.35
CA LEU A 6 1.46 0.33 5.82
C LEU A 6 0.17 0.08 5.02
N ARG A 7 -0.98 0.41 5.61
CA ARG A 7 -2.29 0.23 4.97
C ARG A 7 -2.52 1.30 3.91
N VAL A 8 -2.71 0.89 2.67
CA VAL A 8 -2.99 1.78 1.53
C VAL A 8 -4.50 1.75 1.31
N GLY A 9 -5.21 2.87 1.51
CA GLY A 9 -6.65 2.92 1.17
C GLY A 9 -7.52 3.89 1.96
N ALA A 10 -7.10 4.39 3.13
CA ALA A 10 -7.87 5.41 3.84
C ALA A 10 -6.92 6.47 4.41
N ARG A 11 -6.83 7.60 3.72
CA ARG A 11 -6.11 8.80 4.17
C ARG A 11 -4.61 8.57 4.32
N LEU A 12 -3.91 8.30 3.21
CA LEU A 12 -2.47 8.45 3.14
C LEU A 12 -2.07 9.94 3.09
N LYS A 13 -2.40 10.70 4.14
CA LYS A 13 -1.49 11.72 4.64
C LYS A 13 -0.65 11.00 5.69
N ILE A 14 0.47 10.39 5.30
CA ILE A 14 1.44 9.93 6.31
C ILE A 14 2.14 11.18 6.85
N PHE A 15 1.41 11.91 7.68
CA PHE A 15 1.94 12.54 8.89
C PHE A 15 1.77 11.50 10.01
N GLY A 16 2.29 10.29 9.77
CA GLY A 16 2.13 9.12 10.61
C GLY A 16 3.44 8.87 11.34
N LEU A 17 3.52 9.39 12.55
CA LEU A 17 4.56 9.22 13.54
C LEU A 17 4.92 7.72 13.68
N LEU A 18 5.92 7.22 12.96
CA LEU A 18 6.91 6.39 13.64
C LEU A 18 7.63 7.40 14.53
N GLU A 19 7.31 7.42 15.83
CA GLU A 19 7.93 8.27 16.87
C GLU A 19 9.20 9.01 16.38
N GLY A 20 9.03 10.23 15.86
CA GLY A 20 10.15 11.12 15.51
C GLY A 20 10.80 11.04 14.11
N VAL A 21 10.32 10.26 13.14
CA VAL A 21 10.93 10.20 11.79
C VAL A 21 10.01 10.80 10.71
N PRO A 22 10.33 11.96 10.10
CA PRO A 22 9.59 12.48 8.95
C PRO A 22 9.94 11.67 7.71
N VAL A 23 9.12 10.67 7.37
CA VAL A 23 9.29 9.87 6.15
C VAL A 23 8.34 10.39 5.07
N TRP A 24 8.88 11.11 4.10
CA TRP A 24 8.15 11.55 2.93
C TRP A 24 8.15 10.41 1.90
N PHE A 25 7.11 9.57 1.91
CA PHE A 25 7.00 8.49 0.95
C PHE A 25 6.48 9.00 -0.40
N GLN A 26 7.30 8.89 -1.43
CA GLN A 26 6.88 9.07 -2.82
C GLN A 26 6.25 7.76 -3.28
N ILE A 27 4.92 7.66 -3.17
CA ILE A 27 4.15 6.54 -3.71
C ILE A 27 3.49 7.00 -5.00
N LYS A 28 3.60 6.18 -6.05
CA LYS A 28 2.99 6.45 -7.36
C LYS A 28 1.46 6.57 -7.25
N PRO A 29 0.80 7.49 -8.00
CA PRO A 29 -0.65 7.67 -7.96
C PRO A 29 -1.45 6.39 -8.25
N GLU A 30 -0.95 5.54 -9.14
CA GLU A 30 -1.57 4.27 -9.53
C GLU A 30 -1.65 3.29 -8.34
N ILE A 31 -0.65 3.34 -7.45
CA ILE A 31 -0.63 2.53 -6.23
C ILE A 31 -1.62 3.06 -5.18
N MET A 32 -1.78 4.38 -5.11
CA MET A 32 -2.79 5.00 -4.26
C MET A 32 -4.20 4.59 -4.69
N GLN A 33 -4.47 4.64 -6.00
CA GLN A 33 -5.72 4.20 -6.60
C GLN A 33 -5.99 2.72 -6.28
N LEU A 34 -4.99 1.85 -6.40
CA LEU A 34 -5.13 0.43 -6.07
C LEU A 34 -5.57 0.23 -4.61
N GLY A 35 -4.97 0.97 -3.66
CA GLY A 35 -5.38 0.91 -2.26
C GLY A 35 -6.82 1.38 -2.03
N GLU A 36 -7.26 2.43 -2.72
CA GLU A 36 -8.65 2.88 -2.66
C GLU A 36 -9.61 1.84 -3.23
N MET A 37 -9.27 1.17 -4.33
CA MET A 37 -10.09 0.10 -4.91
C MET A 37 -10.29 -1.07 -3.94
N PHE A 38 -9.22 -1.52 -3.28
CA PHE A 38 -9.31 -2.57 -2.25
C PHE A 38 -10.12 -2.10 -1.03
N SER A 39 -9.90 -0.87 -0.57
CA SER A 39 -10.64 -0.30 0.56
C SER A 39 -12.14 -0.18 0.27
N ASN A 40 -12.50 0.26 -0.94
CA ASN A 40 -13.90 0.37 -1.38
C ASN A 40 -14.57 -1.00 -1.51
N ALA A 41 -13.80 -2.05 -1.82
CA ALA A 41 -14.25 -3.43 -1.82
C ALA A 41 -14.30 -4.07 -0.41
N GLY A 42 -13.93 -3.33 0.64
CA GLY A 42 -13.98 -3.80 2.03
C GLY A 42 -12.78 -4.65 2.45
N PHE A 43 -11.69 -4.62 1.70
CA PHE A 43 -10.48 -5.38 1.97
C PHE A 43 -9.31 -4.50 2.41
N GLU A 44 -8.45 -5.05 3.27
CA GLU A 44 -7.20 -4.40 3.61
C GLU A 44 -6.19 -4.64 2.50
N LEU A 45 -5.45 -3.60 2.10
CA LEU A 45 -4.28 -3.70 1.26
C LEU A 45 -3.10 -3.06 1.99
N SER A 46 -1.99 -3.78 2.08
CA SER A 46 -0.81 -3.33 2.79
C SER A 46 0.45 -3.45 1.96
N LEU A 47 1.28 -2.42 1.99
CA LEU A 47 2.61 -2.48 1.41
C LEU A 47 3.53 -3.35 2.29
N VAL A 48 4.25 -4.27 1.65
CA VAL A 48 5.16 -5.21 2.31
C VAL A 48 6.49 -5.29 1.54
N GLY A 49 7.39 -6.16 1.97
CA GLY A 49 8.59 -6.49 1.21
C GLY A 49 9.65 -5.38 1.16
N GLY A 50 10.40 -5.36 0.06
CA GLY A 50 11.54 -4.44 -0.15
C GLY A 50 11.12 -2.98 -0.14
N ALA A 51 9.95 -2.68 -0.72
CA ALA A 51 9.40 -1.34 -0.77
C ALA A 51 9.30 -0.68 0.62
N VAL A 52 8.84 -1.41 1.65
CA VAL A 52 8.73 -0.87 3.01
C VAL A 52 10.10 -0.48 3.56
N ARG A 53 11.09 -1.37 3.40
CA ARG A 53 12.48 -1.10 3.82
C ARG A 53 13.04 0.11 3.08
N ASP A 54 12.87 0.17 1.77
CA ASP A 54 13.50 1.20 0.95
C ASP A 54 12.86 2.57 1.19
N LEU A 55 11.54 2.61 1.34
CA LEU A 55 10.81 3.78 1.81
C LEU A 55 11.32 4.26 3.19
N LEU A 56 11.47 3.37 4.17
CA LEU A 56 11.96 3.72 5.51
C LEU A 56 13.41 4.23 5.50
N LEU A 57 14.22 3.72 4.57
CA LEU A 57 15.62 4.13 4.40
C LEU A 57 15.77 5.33 3.43
N SER A 58 14.67 5.94 2.98
CA SER A 58 14.69 7.01 1.97
C SER A 58 15.46 6.64 0.69
N ARG A 59 15.33 5.38 0.26
CA ARG A 59 15.89 4.85 -0.99
C ARG A 59 14.82 4.81 -2.08
N PRO A 60 15.22 4.85 -3.37
CA PRO A 60 14.29 4.61 -4.46
C PRO A 60 13.61 3.24 -4.33
N VAL A 61 12.30 3.20 -4.57
CA VAL A 61 11.52 1.95 -4.64
C VAL A 61 11.49 1.48 -6.10
N HIS A 62 11.85 0.23 -6.33
CA HIS A 62 11.89 -0.35 -7.67
C HIS A 62 10.62 -1.16 -8.00
N ASP A 63 10.13 -1.89 -7.01
CA ASP A 63 8.98 -2.78 -7.06
C ASP A 63 8.07 -2.55 -5.84
N TYR A 64 6.79 -2.83 -6.00
CA TYR A 64 5.80 -2.71 -4.93
C TYR A 64 5.16 -4.06 -4.67
N ASP A 65 5.41 -4.62 -3.49
CA ASP A 65 4.78 -5.86 -3.02
C ASP A 65 3.61 -5.53 -2.09
N PHE A 66 2.48 -6.23 -2.28
CA PHE A 66 1.29 -6.06 -1.44
C PHE A 66 0.85 -7.35 -0.79
N ALA A 67 0.34 -7.23 0.43
CA ALA A 67 -0.45 -8.24 1.09
C ALA A 67 -1.89 -7.74 1.25
N THR A 68 -2.87 -8.60 1.02
CA THR A 68 -4.29 -8.27 1.18
C THR A 68 -5.01 -9.28 2.06
N SER A 69 -6.11 -8.83 2.69
CA SER A 69 -7.05 -9.71 3.38
C SER A 69 -8.00 -10.44 2.43
N ALA A 70 -8.07 -10.04 1.15
CA ALA A 70 -8.91 -10.68 0.15
C ALA A 70 -8.34 -12.04 -0.28
N THR A 71 -9.21 -13.02 -0.58
CA THR A 71 -8.77 -14.25 -1.26
C THR A 71 -8.40 -13.96 -2.72
N VAL A 72 -7.85 -14.96 -3.41
CA VAL A 72 -7.52 -14.85 -4.84
C VAL A 72 -8.77 -14.52 -5.66
N GLU A 73 -9.88 -15.22 -5.41
CA GLU A 73 -11.15 -15.05 -6.12
C GLU A 73 -11.77 -13.67 -5.87
N GLN A 74 -11.50 -13.06 -4.70
CA GLN A 74 -11.97 -11.73 -4.35
C GLN A 74 -11.08 -10.61 -4.89
N SER A 75 -9.76 -10.82 -4.92
CA SER A 75 -8.79 -9.82 -5.39
C SER A 75 -8.65 -9.78 -6.90
N GLU A 76 -8.81 -10.92 -7.59
CA GLU A 76 -8.65 -11.00 -9.05
C GLU A 76 -9.57 -10.01 -9.82
N PRO A 77 -10.87 -9.86 -9.53
CA PRO A 77 -11.73 -8.90 -10.21
C PRO A 77 -11.27 -7.45 -10.01
N ILE A 78 -10.78 -7.12 -8.81
CA ILE A 78 -10.27 -5.79 -8.46
C ILE A 78 -9.00 -5.49 -9.28
N LEU A 79 -8.06 -6.44 -9.30
CA LEU A 79 -6.80 -6.32 -10.06
C LEU A 79 -7.04 -6.26 -11.56
N ARG A 80 -8.01 -7.02 -12.09
CA ARG A 80 -8.40 -6.96 -13.50
C ARG A 80 -9.03 -5.63 -13.87
N ALA A 81 -9.79 -5.01 -12.97
CA ALA A 81 -10.35 -3.68 -13.20
C ALA A 81 -9.26 -2.59 -13.15
N TRP A 82 -8.25 -2.76 -12.29
CA TRP A 82 -7.14 -1.82 -12.17
C TRP A 82 -6.16 -1.89 -13.35
N GLY A 83 -5.80 -3.09 -13.81
CA GLY A 83 -4.84 -3.30 -14.90
C GLY A 83 -5.39 -3.12 -16.31
N LYS A 84 -6.62 -2.62 -16.48
CA LYS A 84 -7.20 -2.30 -17.78
C LYS A 84 -7.04 -0.80 -18.06
N ASP A 85 -5.89 -0.47 -18.62
CA ASP A 85 -5.70 0.69 -19.50
C ASP A 85 -5.70 0.21 -20.96
#